data_AF-A0A3C0U4R4-F1
#
_entry.id   AF-A0A3C0U4R4-F1
#
_cell.length_a   1.000
_cell.length_b   1.000
_cell.length_c   1.000
_cell.angle_alpha   90.00
_cell.angle_beta   90.00
_cell.angle_gamma   90.00
#
_symmetry.space_group_name_H-M   'P 1'
#
loop_
_entity.id
_entity.type
_entity.pdbx_description
1 polymer ?
#
loop_
_entity_poly.entity_id
_entity_poly.type
_entity_poly.pdbx_seq_one_letter_code
_entity_poly.pdbx_strand_id
1 'polypeptide(L)' 'MARYRGPKTKIARRMGEAIFGPDSSFEKRKYGPGQHGNTRRRGKKSEYAVQLQEKQKAK' A
#
# COMPACT_ATOMS: atom_id res chain seq x y z
N MET A 1 0.15 18.37 -15.21
CA MET A 1 0.48 17.51 -14.05
C MET A 1 0.63 16.07 -14.55
N ALA A 2 1.75 15.41 -14.25
CA ALA A 2 1.98 14.03 -14.71
C ALA A 2 1.06 13.04 -13.96
N ARG A 3 0.49 12.06 -14.68
CA ARG A 3 -0.34 10.99 -14.08
C ARG A 3 0.51 9.74 -13.83
N TYR A 4 0.20 9.01 -12.75
CA TYR A 4 0.82 7.71 -12.49
C TYR A 4 0.28 6.66 -13.48
N ARG A 5 1.16 6.03 -14.26
CA ARG A 5 0.84 4.95 -15.20
C ARG A 5 1.49 3.61 -14.82
N GLY A 6 1.98 3.49 -13.59
CA GLY A 6 2.66 2.29 -13.10
C GLY A 6 1.72 1.25 -12.49
N PRO A 7 2.28 0.21 -11.83
CA PRO A 7 1.51 -0.89 -11.26
C PRO A 7 0.59 -0.45 -10.10
N LYS A 8 -0.72 -0.43 -10.34
CA LYS A 8 -1.76 -0.06 -9.36
C LYS A 8 -1.84 -1.03 -8.17
N THR A 9 -1.67 -2.32 -8.44
CA THR A 9 -1.71 -3.40 -7.43
C THR A 9 -0.60 -3.22 -6.37
N LYS A 10 0.56 -2.68 -6.77
CA LYS A 10 1.67 -2.34 -5.86
C LYS A 10 1.29 -1.21 -4.90
N ILE A 11 0.52 -0.23 -5.37
CA ILE A 11 0.02 0.87 -4.53
C ILE A 11 -1.06 0.37 -3.57
N ALA A 12 -2.03 -0.42 -4.05
CA ALA A 12 -3.06 -1.02 -3.19
C ALA A 12 -2.43 -1.85 -2.05
N ARG A 13 -1.45 -2.70 -2.37
CA ARG A 13 -0.71 -3.50 -1.37
C ARG A 13 0.12 -2.67 -0.39
N ARG A 14 0.59 -1.48 -0.81
CA ARG A 14 1.29 -0.54 0.09
C ARG A 14 0.33 0.08 1.09
N MET A 15 -0.87 0.42 0.65
CA MET A 15 -1.91 0.99 1.51
C MET A 15 -2.62 -0.06 2.36
N GLY A 16 -2.61 -1.32 1.92
CA GLY A 16 -3.27 -2.43 2.61
C GLY A 16 -4.77 -2.51 2.33
N GLU A 17 -5.27 -1.73 1.37
CA GLU A 17 -6.68 -1.63 0.98
C GLU A 17 -6.82 -1.67 -0.54
N ALA A 18 -7.94 -2.21 -1.03
CA ALA A 18 -8.25 -2.35 -2.45
C ALA A 18 -8.81 -1.04 -3.05
N ILE A 19 -8.03 0.04 -2.99
CA ILE A 19 -8.45 1.39 -3.40
C ILE A 19 -8.75 1.56 -4.90
N PHE A 20 -8.34 0.61 -5.74
CA PHE A 20 -8.58 0.62 -7.19
C PHE A 20 -9.64 -0.39 -7.63
N GLY A 21 -10.39 -0.98 -6.69
CA GLY A 21 -11.36 -2.04 -6.95
C GLY A 21 -10.82 -3.44 -6.68
N PRO A 22 -11.66 -4.48 -6.86
CA PRO A 22 -11.29 -5.87 -6.59
C PRO A 22 -10.17 -6.33 -7.52
N ASP A 23 -9.10 -6.85 -6.94
CA ASP A 23 -7.94 -7.37 -7.66
C ASP A 23 -7.50 -8.72 -7.07
N SER A 24 -7.46 -9.75 -7.92
CA SER A 24 -7.02 -11.09 -7.52
C SER A 24 -5.55 -11.12 -7.06
N SER A 25 -4.71 -10.21 -7.54
CA SER A 25 -3.30 -10.13 -7.14
C SER A 25 -3.13 -9.53 -5.75
N PHE A 26 -4.01 -8.60 -5.37
CA PHE A 26 -4.08 -8.05 -4.01
C PHE A 26 -4.49 -9.13 -3.01
N GLU A 27 -5.55 -9.89 -3.31
CA GLU A 27 -6.04 -10.97 -2.45
C GLU A 27 -5.00 -12.05 -2.20
N LYS A 28 -4.23 -12.43 -3.23
CA LYS A 28 -3.14 -13.42 -3.10
C LYS A 28 -1.97 -12.94 -2.22
N ARG A 29 -1.76 -11.62 -2.08
CA ARG A 29 -0.56 -11.06 -1.41
C ARG A 29 -0.90 -9.83 -0.56
N LYS A 30 -1.63 -10.03 0.55
CA LYS A 30 -2.05 -8.99 1.52
C LYS A 30 -0.93 -8.43 2.41
N TYR A 31 0.29 -8.36 1.88
CA TYR A 31 1.45 -7.79 2.55
C TYR A 31 2.12 -6.74 1.65
N GLY A 32 2.95 -5.90 2.25
CA GLY A 32 3.57 -4.77 1.55
C GLY A 32 4.41 -5.23 0.35
N PRO A 33 4.63 -4.38 -0.65
CA PRO A 33 5.54 -4.72 -1.75
C PRO A 33 7.01 -4.73 -1.31
N GLY A 34 7.87 -5.46 -2.03
CA GLY A 34 9.32 -5.53 -1.79
C GLY A 34 9.77 -6.69 -0.89
N GLN A 35 11.08 -6.85 -0.73
CA GLN A 35 11.71 -7.97 -0.01
C GLN A 35 11.29 -8.05 1.46
N HIS A 36 11.18 -6.90 2.13
CA HIS A 36 10.71 -6.81 3.52
C HIS A 36 9.18 -6.74 3.65
N GLY A 37 8.47 -6.85 2.53
CA GLY A 37 7.02 -6.73 2.49
C GLY A 37 6.29 -7.74 3.38
N ASN A 38 6.81 -8.98 3.40
CA ASN A 38 6.32 -10.12 4.17
C ASN A 38 7.00 -10.28 5.55
N THR A 39 7.86 -9.33 5.94
CA THR A 39 8.52 -9.40 7.24
C THR A 39 7.50 -9.17 8.36
N ARG A 40 7.37 -10.14 9.27
CA ARG A 40 6.43 -10.09 10.41
C ARG A 40 6.81 -9.05 11.47
N ARG A 41 8.07 -8.62 11.50
CA ARG A 41 8.57 -7.57 12.41
C ARG A 41 8.30 -6.18 11.82
N ARG A 42 7.04 -5.72 11.86
CA ARG A 42 6.73 -4.30 11.64
C ARG A 42 6.77 -3.60 12.98
N GLY A 43 7.71 -2.67 13.16
CA GLY A 43 7.75 -1.80 14.33
C GLY A 43 6.49 -0.93 14.42
N LYS A 44 6.28 -0.31 15.58
CA LYS A 44 5.21 0.69 15.75
C LYS A 44 5.44 1.83 14.78
N LYS A 45 4.38 2.26 14.08
CA LYS A 45 4.41 3.44 13.23
C LYS A 45 4.36 4.69 14.09
N SER A 46 5.06 5.74 13.69
CA SER A 46 4.89 7.07 14.27
C SER A 46 3.55 7.67 13.86
N GLU A 47 3.07 8.65 14.63
CA GLU A 47 1.82 9.36 14.32
C GLU A 47 1.90 10.04 12.94
N TYR A 48 3.02 10.69 12.63
CA TYR A 48 3.27 11.28 11.31
C TYR A 48 3.15 10.24 10.19
N ALA A 49 3.67 9.03 10.38
CA ALA A 49 3.56 7.98 9.38
C ALA A 49 2.10 7.57 9.15
N VAL A 50 1.28 7.53 10.19
CA VAL A 50 -0.16 7.23 10.06
C VAL A 50 -0.88 8.34 9.28
N GLN A 51 -0.68 9.60 9.67
CA GLN A 51 -1.29 10.75 8.98
C GLN A 51 -0.86 10.82 7.50
N LEU A 52 0.42 10.56 7.22
CA LEU A 52 0.95 10.52 5.87
C LEU A 52 0.31 9.42 5.03
N GLN A 53 0.03 8.25 5.61
CA GLN A 53 -0.63 7.15 4.90
C GLN A 53 -2.06 7.51 4.52
N GLU A 54 -2.84 8.07 5.44
CA GLU A 54 -4.22 8.50 5.14
C GLU A 54 -4.24 9.60 4.07
N LYS A 55 -3.33 10.57 4.15
CA LYS A 55 -3.17 11.59 3.10
C LYS A 55 -2.88 10.97 1.72
N GLN A 56 -2.02 9.95 1.66
CA GLN A 56 -1.68 9.30 0.40
C GLN A 56 -2.80 8.38 -0.12
N LYS A 57 -3.69 7.91 0.75
CA LYS A 57 -4.85 7.09 0.36
C LYS A 57 -5.88 7.91 -0.42
N ALA A 58 -6.07 9.17 -0.03
CA ALA A 58 -7.01 10.09 -0.67
C ALA A 58 -6.46 10.78 -1.95
N LYS A 59 -5.16 10.69 -2.20
CA LYS A 59 -4.50 11.33 -3.35
C LYS A 59 -4.51 10.44 -4.60
#